data_AF-A0A158QXP6-F1
#
_entry.id   AF-A0A158QXP6-F1
#
_cell.length_a   1.000
_cell.length_b   1.000
_cell.length_c   1.000
_cell.angle_alpha   90.00
_cell.angle_beta   90.00
_cell.angle_gamma   90.00
#
_symmetry.space_group_name_H-M   'P 1'
#
loop_
_entity.id
_entity.type
_entity.pdbx_description
1 polymer ?
#
loop_
_entity_poly.entity_id
_entity_poly.type
_entity_poly.pdbx_seq_one_letter_code
_entity_poly.pdbx_strand_id
1 'polypeptide(L)'
;MPVNRKKAFWALHRNVDYEDLRRQLTFNSDKINSLSSDVSSLRNAMDRQMNNLTQLSNELKDRPAVDPSEKLSAEMKRLSDKLTSVIEELSRNVADDQRKIRNEMMERIAALETASKSQEMKDDETARTAVRNMEERIKAQEEHSASLSKQFMEEREKQRKHFQRITDALEAFERNFEHDHKKLDTSMDSKIQERIHHEKNLLAKITEVEDRLNTYVGNLTNSIHQVKSGKDNVKIPSLDVDGFRREMEAIAADKNKMSMEGLLKLEEKMAKMQSGLVQDRKGISQQIAELKENDDVAELQKQLTKLGTVNHDMEKAQDIIRDKVDKQIPKDQQLNTRIDKEEEERFLAIKELQEAFQKLQSREDLVAKNSKSAQIRRDLEECKVAIKKLAESVTTVKNVLDKKIADESKKVRSKPLLRIVVIPAIE
;
A
#
# COMPACT_ATOMS: atom_id res chain seq x y z
N MET A 1 -180.69 18.49 31.73
CA MET A 1 -181.73 19.51 32.00
C MET A 1 -181.36 20.82 31.30
N PRO A 2 -182.31 21.69 30.94
CA PRO A 2 -182.47 22.28 29.60
C PRO A 2 -182.11 23.79 29.53
N VAL A 3 -182.52 24.46 28.41
CA VAL A 3 -182.87 25.92 28.28
C VAL A 3 -181.72 26.83 27.79
N ASN A 4 -181.71 27.21 26.48
CA ASN A 4 -182.32 28.40 25.82
C ASN A 4 -181.41 29.64 25.82
N ARG A 5 -181.05 30.19 24.65
CA ARG A 5 -181.83 31.04 23.71
C ARG A 5 -181.88 32.54 24.11
N LYS A 6 -181.40 33.33 23.13
CA LYS A 6 -182.06 34.48 22.49
C LYS A 6 -181.88 35.89 23.07
N LYS A 7 -181.13 36.74 22.33
CA LYS A 7 -181.56 37.90 21.49
C LYS A 7 -180.41 38.93 21.44
N ALA A 8 -179.76 39.22 20.31
CA ALA A 8 -180.20 39.82 19.05
C ALA A 8 -180.36 41.37 19.09
N PHE A 9 -179.46 42.02 18.33
CA PHE A 9 -179.75 43.01 17.27
C PHE A 9 -179.84 44.50 17.65
N TRP A 10 -178.77 45.27 17.31
CA TRP A 10 -178.66 46.64 16.72
C TRP A 10 -177.16 47.07 16.85
N ALA A 11 -176.30 46.85 15.84
CA ALA A 11 -175.93 47.70 14.67
C ALA A 11 -175.14 48.98 15.04
N LEU A 12 -173.86 49.22 14.70
CA LEU A 12 -173.08 49.33 13.43
C LEU A 12 -172.74 50.81 13.10
N HIS A 13 -171.47 51.09 12.75
CA HIS A 13 -170.78 52.38 12.42
C HIS A 13 -170.19 53.17 13.61
N ARG A 14 -168.89 53.45 13.78
CA ARG A 14 -167.60 53.42 13.02
C ARG A 14 -166.52 53.27 14.12
N ASN A 15 -165.55 52.35 14.20
CA ASN A 15 -164.70 51.65 13.23
C ASN A 15 -164.17 52.60 12.15
N VAL A 16 -162.99 53.22 12.39
CA VAL A 16 -161.87 53.40 11.42
C VAL A 16 -160.63 54.10 12.04
N ASP A 17 -160.71 55.05 12.98
CA ASP A 17 -159.49 55.81 13.39
C ASP A 17 -158.65 55.20 14.52
N TYR A 18 -159.22 54.34 15.38
CA TYR A 18 -158.46 53.82 16.52
C TYR A 18 -157.30 52.91 16.12
N GLU A 19 -157.39 52.23 14.97
CA GLU A 19 -156.37 51.27 14.55
C GLU A 19 -155.23 51.91 13.75
N ASP A 20 -155.49 53.06 13.12
CA ASP A 20 -154.44 53.90 12.51
C ASP A 20 -153.66 54.67 13.59
N LEU A 21 -154.37 55.17 14.61
CA LEU A 21 -153.75 55.66 15.86
C LEU A 21 -152.93 54.57 16.54
N ARG A 22 -153.40 53.33 16.58
CA ARG A 22 -152.66 52.22 17.21
C ARG A 22 -151.39 51.87 16.43
N ARG A 23 -151.43 51.81 15.10
CA ARG A 23 -150.24 51.58 14.27
C ARG A 23 -149.22 52.72 14.37
N GLN A 24 -149.66 53.97 14.39
CA GLN A 24 -148.77 55.11 14.65
C GLN A 24 -148.22 55.08 16.08
N LEU A 25 -149.01 54.64 17.06
CA LEU A 25 -148.54 54.47 18.44
C LEU A 25 -147.47 53.38 18.53
N THR A 26 -147.63 52.24 17.84
CA THR A 26 -146.62 51.17 17.86
C THR A 26 -145.35 51.59 17.15
N PHE A 27 -145.44 52.22 15.97
CA PHE A 27 -144.27 52.75 15.26
C PHE A 27 -143.54 53.84 16.07
N ASN A 28 -144.29 54.75 16.69
CA ASN A 28 -143.70 55.75 17.57
C ASN A 28 -143.15 55.13 18.85
N SER A 29 -143.77 54.09 19.40
CA SER A 29 -143.27 53.38 20.58
C SER A 29 -141.96 52.65 20.29
N ASP A 30 -141.83 51.99 19.13
CA ASP A 30 -140.58 51.33 18.73
C ASP A 30 -139.48 52.36 18.48
N LYS A 31 -139.83 53.50 17.87
CA LYS A 31 -138.90 54.61 17.65
C LYS A 31 -138.49 55.29 18.97
N ILE A 32 -139.39 55.43 19.93
CA ILE A 32 -139.12 55.93 21.28
C ILE A 32 -138.21 54.94 22.04
N ASN A 33 -138.44 53.64 21.91
CA ASN A 33 -137.60 52.63 22.56
C ASN A 33 -136.18 52.59 21.97
N SER A 34 -136.04 52.70 20.65
CA SER A 34 -134.74 52.84 19.97
C SER A 34 -134.01 54.11 20.41
N LEU A 35 -134.70 55.26 20.36
CA LEU A 35 -134.12 56.54 20.78
C LEU A 35 -133.77 56.56 22.28
N SER A 36 -134.56 55.89 23.12
CA SER A 36 -134.26 55.78 24.56
C SER A 36 -133.00 54.94 24.82
N SER A 37 -132.79 53.88 24.04
CA SER A 37 -131.56 53.09 24.06
C SER A 37 -130.34 53.90 23.60
N ASP A 38 -130.49 54.67 22.51
CA ASP A 38 -129.41 55.51 21.96
C ASP A 38 -129.06 56.67 22.90
N VAL A 39 -130.06 57.32 23.49
CA VAL A 39 -129.88 58.39 24.48
C VAL A 39 -129.22 57.84 25.75
N SER A 40 -129.57 56.63 26.18
CA SER A 40 -128.93 55.99 27.34
C SER A 40 -127.47 55.64 27.05
N SER A 41 -127.16 55.20 25.83
CA SER A 41 -125.78 54.92 25.39
C SER A 41 -124.93 56.18 25.28
N LEU A 42 -125.50 57.27 24.73
CA LEU A 42 -124.85 58.59 24.67
C LEU A 42 -124.65 59.20 26.06
N ARG A 43 -125.60 59.04 26.97
CA ARG A 43 -125.47 59.50 28.36
C ARG A 43 -124.35 58.76 29.07
N ASN A 44 -124.28 57.43 28.92
CA ASN A 44 -123.18 56.64 29.47
C ASN A 44 -121.80 57.01 28.85
N ALA A 45 -121.77 57.40 27.57
CA ALA A 45 -120.55 57.88 26.93
C ALA A 45 -120.14 59.27 27.43
N MET A 46 -121.09 60.19 27.61
CA MET A 46 -120.86 61.50 28.20
C MET A 46 -120.42 61.41 29.67
N ASP A 47 -121.03 60.55 30.48
CA ASP A 47 -120.63 60.37 31.87
C ASP A 47 -119.21 59.80 31.97
N ARG A 48 -118.82 58.91 31.04
CA ARG A 48 -117.42 58.45 30.92
C ARG A 48 -116.48 59.57 30.47
N GLN A 49 -116.86 60.38 29.49
CA GLN A 49 -116.04 61.50 29.03
C GLN A 49 -115.90 62.59 30.11
N MET A 50 -116.97 62.89 30.84
CA MET A 50 -116.99 63.83 31.94
C MET A 50 -116.12 63.31 33.10
N ASN A 51 -116.19 62.02 33.41
CA ASN A 51 -115.30 61.41 34.39
C ASN A 51 -113.83 61.46 33.93
N ASN A 52 -113.53 61.19 32.65
CA ASN A 52 -112.17 61.31 32.12
C ASN A 52 -111.66 62.76 32.16
N LEU A 53 -112.51 63.75 31.85
CA LEU A 53 -112.15 65.17 31.94
C LEU A 53 -111.96 65.62 33.39
N THR A 54 -112.79 65.12 34.31
CA THR A 54 -112.65 65.40 35.75
C THR A 54 -111.38 64.74 36.30
N GLN A 55 -111.03 63.54 35.83
CA GLN A 55 -109.79 62.84 36.18
C GLN A 55 -108.56 63.57 35.63
N LEU A 56 -108.58 64.00 34.36
CA LEU A 56 -107.54 64.86 33.77
C LEU A 56 -107.42 66.20 34.48
N SER A 57 -108.55 66.78 34.90
CA SER A 57 -108.55 68.05 35.65
C SER A 57 -107.96 67.87 37.04
N ASN A 58 -108.20 66.75 37.71
CA ASN A 58 -107.59 66.42 38.99
C ASN A 58 -106.08 66.10 38.83
N GLU A 59 -105.68 65.40 37.77
CA GLU A 59 -104.25 65.14 37.45
C GLU A 59 -103.47 66.43 37.11
N LEU A 60 -104.12 67.44 36.52
CA LEU A 60 -103.53 68.75 36.29
C LEU A 60 -103.44 69.61 37.57
N LYS A 61 -104.34 69.38 38.53
CA LYS A 61 -104.39 70.13 39.79
C LYS A 61 -103.45 69.57 40.86
N ASP A 62 -103.18 68.26 40.83
CA ASP A 62 -102.25 67.55 41.73
C ASP A 62 -100.82 67.43 41.18
N ARG A 63 -100.50 68.11 40.06
CA ARG A 63 -99.11 68.31 39.63
C ARG A 63 -98.46 69.35 40.55
N PRO A 64 -97.49 68.99 41.41
CA PRO A 64 -96.69 70.00 42.09
C PRO A 64 -95.98 70.84 41.02
N ALA A 65 -96.01 72.16 41.18
CA ALA A 65 -95.24 73.09 40.36
C ALA A 65 -93.74 72.82 40.59
N VAL A 66 -93.18 71.87 39.85
CA VAL A 66 -91.75 71.59 39.76
C VAL A 66 -91.28 72.16 38.42
N ASP A 67 -90.43 73.17 38.49
CA ASP A 67 -89.86 73.87 37.35
C ASP A 67 -89.10 72.88 36.43
N PRO A 68 -89.47 72.73 35.15
CA PRO A 68 -88.78 71.85 34.20
C PRO A 68 -87.27 72.12 34.08
N SER A 69 -86.83 73.34 34.40
CA SER A 69 -85.40 73.73 34.45
C SER A 69 -84.62 72.98 35.55
N GLU A 70 -85.23 72.75 36.70
CA GLU A 70 -84.57 72.16 37.87
C GLU A 70 -84.33 70.65 37.71
N LYS A 71 -85.29 69.93 37.10
CA LYS A 71 -85.11 68.50 36.77
C LYS A 71 -84.03 68.29 35.71
N LEU A 72 -84.02 69.12 34.66
CA LEU A 72 -82.99 69.07 33.62
C LEU A 72 -81.61 69.42 34.18
N SER A 73 -81.52 70.40 35.09
CA SER A 73 -80.28 70.76 35.78
C SER A 73 -79.79 69.64 36.71
N ALA A 74 -80.67 69.02 37.49
CA ALA A 74 -80.33 67.88 38.35
C ALA A 74 -79.90 66.65 37.54
N GLU A 75 -80.54 66.41 36.40
CA GLU A 75 -80.19 65.29 35.51
C GLU A 75 -78.89 65.54 34.73
N MET A 76 -78.63 66.79 34.32
CA MET A 76 -77.37 67.22 33.72
C MET A 76 -76.23 67.15 34.74
N LYS A 77 -76.47 67.53 36.00
CA LYS A 77 -75.50 67.36 37.09
C LYS A 77 -75.23 65.89 37.37
N ARG A 78 -76.26 65.04 37.45
CA ARG A 78 -76.12 63.58 37.63
C ARG A 78 -75.39 62.91 36.47
N LEU A 79 -75.66 63.31 35.23
CA LEU A 79 -74.94 62.82 34.04
C LEU A 79 -73.50 63.31 34.04
N SER A 80 -73.26 64.57 34.40
CA SER A 80 -71.91 65.12 34.56
C SER A 80 -71.13 64.37 35.64
N ASP A 81 -71.71 64.09 36.80
CA ASP A 81 -71.08 63.32 37.88
C ASP A 81 -70.78 61.88 37.45
N LYS A 82 -71.69 61.25 36.70
CA LYS A 82 -71.44 59.92 36.09
C LYS A 82 -70.31 59.97 35.06
N LEU A 83 -70.28 61.00 34.22
CA LEU A 83 -69.26 61.16 33.20
C LEU A 83 -67.89 61.41 33.84
N THR A 84 -67.83 62.23 34.90
CA THR A 84 -66.63 62.41 35.71
C THR A 84 -66.20 61.10 36.37
N SER A 85 -67.13 60.35 36.97
CA SER A 85 -66.84 59.03 37.56
C SER A 85 -66.30 58.04 36.52
N VAL A 86 -66.87 57.99 35.32
CA VAL A 86 -66.41 57.13 34.22
C VAL A 86 -65.04 57.58 33.71
N ILE A 87 -64.79 58.89 33.61
CA ILE A 87 -63.48 59.43 33.24
C ILE A 87 -62.43 59.07 34.30
N GLU A 88 -62.75 59.21 35.58
CA GLU A 88 -61.86 58.83 36.67
C GLU A 88 -61.56 57.33 36.68
N GLU A 89 -62.58 56.49 36.48
CA GLU A 89 -62.44 55.04 36.40
C GLU A 89 -61.61 54.62 35.18
N LEU A 90 -61.89 55.20 34.00
CA LEU A 90 -61.06 55.00 32.80
C LEU A 90 -59.63 55.46 33.02
N SER A 91 -59.42 56.62 33.66
CA SER A 91 -58.09 57.14 33.92
C SER A 91 -57.32 56.25 34.90
N ARG A 92 -57.99 55.71 35.93
CA ARG A 92 -57.42 54.72 36.85
C ARG A 92 -57.08 53.42 36.13
N ASN A 93 -58.02 52.87 35.35
CA ASN A 93 -57.80 51.64 34.58
C ASN A 93 -56.64 51.79 33.59
N VAL A 94 -56.57 52.90 32.86
CA VAL A 94 -55.45 53.19 31.94
C VAL A 94 -54.13 53.31 32.70
N ALA A 95 -54.11 53.98 33.86
CA ALA A 95 -52.89 54.10 34.67
C ALA A 95 -52.44 52.74 35.24
N ASP A 96 -53.38 51.91 35.67
CA ASP A 96 -53.10 50.57 36.20
C ASP A 96 -52.66 49.60 35.10
N ASP A 97 -53.30 49.62 33.93
CA ASP A 97 -52.88 48.85 32.76
C ASP A 97 -51.50 49.28 32.28
N GLN A 98 -51.22 50.59 32.23
CA GLN A 98 -49.89 51.10 31.88
C GLN A 98 -48.81 50.65 32.89
N ARG A 99 -49.12 50.65 34.19
CA ARG A 99 -48.20 50.14 35.21
C ARG A 99 -47.99 48.64 35.08
N LYS A 100 -49.05 47.88 34.86
CA LYS A 100 -48.99 46.43 34.66
C LYS A 100 -48.16 46.06 33.43
N ILE A 101 -48.44 46.66 32.28
CA ILE A 101 -47.69 46.46 31.04
C ILE A 101 -46.21 46.83 31.24
N ARG A 102 -45.93 47.96 31.89
CA ARG A 102 -44.55 48.38 32.17
C ARG A 102 -43.81 47.37 33.05
N ASN A 103 -44.46 46.89 34.12
CA ASN A 103 -43.86 45.91 35.02
C ASN A 103 -43.63 44.57 34.32
N GLU A 104 -44.62 44.06 33.59
CA GLU A 104 -44.48 42.82 32.79
C GLU A 104 -43.37 42.96 31.74
N MET A 105 -43.25 44.12 31.09
CA MET A 105 -42.19 44.38 30.12
C MET A 105 -40.81 44.44 30.78
N MET A 106 -40.67 45.10 31.94
CA MET A 106 -39.42 45.13 32.69
C MET A 106 -39.01 43.74 33.18
N GLU A 107 -39.96 42.95 33.69
CA GLU A 107 -39.71 41.56 34.09
C GLU A 107 -39.26 40.68 32.91
N ARG A 108 -39.92 40.82 31.75
CA ARG A 108 -39.51 40.12 30.52
C ARG A 108 -38.12 40.52 30.06
N ILE A 109 -37.79 41.82 30.09
CA ILE A 109 -36.45 42.30 29.74
C ILE A 109 -35.40 41.72 30.69
N ALA A 110 -35.62 41.79 32.00
CA ALA A 110 -34.69 41.25 32.99
C ALA A 110 -34.50 39.72 32.83
N ALA A 111 -35.58 38.99 32.54
CA ALA A 111 -35.52 37.56 32.27
C ALA A 111 -34.73 37.24 30.99
N LEU A 112 -34.97 37.99 29.90
CA LEU A 112 -34.25 37.83 28.64
C LEU A 112 -32.76 38.19 28.77
N GLU A 113 -32.41 39.26 29.49
CA GLU A 113 -31.02 39.62 29.76
C GLU A 113 -30.30 38.54 30.58
N THR A 114 -30.97 38.00 31.59
CA THR A 114 -30.41 36.91 32.41
C THR A 114 -30.22 35.63 31.59
N ALA A 115 -31.20 35.28 30.76
CA ALA A 115 -31.11 34.13 29.86
C ALA A 115 -29.99 34.31 28.82
N SER A 116 -29.86 35.50 28.23
CA SER A 116 -28.79 35.83 27.27
C SER A 116 -27.42 35.72 27.91
N LYS A 117 -27.21 36.32 29.08
CA LYS A 117 -25.94 36.23 29.82
C LYS A 117 -25.62 34.79 30.23
N SER A 118 -26.63 34.03 30.67
CA SER A 118 -26.44 32.61 30.99
C SER A 118 -26.09 31.78 29.76
N GLN A 119 -26.66 32.09 28.59
CA GLN A 119 -26.35 31.39 27.36
C GLN A 119 -24.92 31.72 26.88
N GLU A 120 -24.55 32.99 26.91
CA GLU A 120 -23.20 33.45 26.55
C GLU A 120 -22.12 32.78 27.42
N MET A 121 -22.34 32.67 28.74
CA MET A 121 -21.43 31.95 29.63
C MET A 121 -21.34 30.45 29.32
N LYS A 122 -22.45 29.81 28.94
CA LYS A 122 -22.44 28.40 28.52
C LYS A 122 -21.70 28.22 27.19
N ASP A 123 -21.92 29.10 26.24
CA ASP A 123 -21.28 29.05 24.93
C ASP A 123 -19.76 29.29 25.08
N ASP A 124 -19.32 30.24 25.91
CA ASP A 124 -17.90 30.45 26.21
C ASP A 124 -17.27 29.23 26.91
N GLU A 125 -17.95 28.63 27.90
CA GLU A 125 -17.42 27.43 28.59
C GLU A 125 -17.33 26.22 27.65
N THR A 126 -18.33 26.03 26.77
CA THR A 126 -18.28 24.96 25.77
C THR A 126 -17.18 25.20 24.73
N ALA A 127 -16.98 26.44 24.29
CA ALA A 127 -15.89 26.82 23.39
C ALA A 127 -14.52 26.58 24.03
N ARG A 128 -14.31 27.02 25.28
CA ARG A 128 -13.07 26.78 26.03
C ARG A 128 -12.78 25.29 26.22
N THR A 129 -13.81 24.51 26.54
CA THR A 129 -13.67 23.06 26.69
C THR A 129 -13.33 22.38 25.36
N ALA A 130 -13.97 22.80 24.26
CA ALA A 130 -13.67 22.30 22.93
C ALA A 130 -12.23 22.64 22.51
N VAL A 131 -11.75 23.85 22.79
CA VAL A 131 -10.37 24.27 22.52
C VAL A 131 -9.38 23.43 23.31
N ARG A 132 -9.56 23.27 24.63
CA ARG A 132 -8.68 22.42 25.46
C ARG A 132 -8.62 20.97 24.94
N ASN A 133 -9.78 20.39 24.60
CA ASN A 133 -9.83 19.03 24.06
C ASN A 133 -9.10 18.91 22.72
N MET A 134 -9.16 19.94 21.86
CA MET A 134 -8.44 19.95 20.59
C MET A 134 -6.93 20.13 20.79
N GLU A 135 -6.50 20.99 21.71
CA GLU A 135 -5.09 21.17 22.08
C GLU A 135 -4.49 19.89 22.64
N GLU A 136 -5.19 19.18 23.53
CA GLU A 136 -4.75 17.89 24.06
C GLU A 136 -4.63 16.83 22.96
N ARG A 137 -5.57 16.79 22.02
CA ARG A 137 -5.51 15.88 20.85
C ARG A 137 -4.33 16.20 19.93
N ILE A 138 -4.07 17.49 19.66
CA ILE A 138 -2.92 17.92 18.85
C ILE A 138 -1.63 17.51 19.55
N LYS A 139 -1.49 17.80 20.85
CA LYS A 139 -0.31 17.43 21.62
C LYS A 139 -0.07 15.92 21.62
N ALA A 140 -1.10 15.12 21.85
CA ALA A 140 -0.99 13.66 21.78
C ALA A 140 -0.58 13.16 20.38
N GLN A 141 -1.08 13.81 19.32
CA GLN A 141 -0.70 13.49 17.95
C GLN A 141 0.76 13.87 17.64
N GLU A 142 1.23 15.01 18.14
CA GLU A 142 2.62 15.45 18.02
C GLU A 142 3.57 14.49 18.74
N GLU A 143 3.25 14.09 19.98
CA GLU A 143 4.02 13.10 20.75
C GLU A 143 4.08 11.74 20.03
N HIS A 144 2.95 11.28 19.48
CA HIS A 144 2.90 10.06 18.69
C HIS A 144 3.74 10.15 17.41
N SER A 145 3.67 11.26 16.68
CA SER A 145 4.46 11.52 15.48
C SER A 145 5.96 11.55 15.77
N ALA A 146 6.36 12.20 16.87
CA ALA A 146 7.75 12.25 17.33
C ALA A 146 8.26 10.85 17.71
N SER A 147 7.44 10.05 18.40
CA SER A 147 7.75 8.66 18.76
C SER A 147 7.97 7.78 17.53
N LEU A 148 7.04 7.84 16.56
CA LEU A 148 7.18 7.12 15.28
C LEU A 148 8.43 7.54 14.50
N SER A 149 8.70 8.84 14.43
CA SER A 149 9.89 9.37 13.74
C SER A 149 11.17 8.85 14.39
N LYS A 150 11.22 8.79 15.73
CA LYS A 150 12.33 8.22 16.48
C LYS A 150 12.50 6.73 16.17
N GLN A 151 11.42 5.93 16.22
CA GLN A 151 11.47 4.51 15.89
C GLN A 151 11.95 4.26 14.46
N PHE A 152 11.49 5.06 13.49
CA PHE A 152 11.91 4.96 12.10
C PHE A 152 13.42 5.22 11.95
N MET A 153 13.96 6.24 12.64
CA MET A 153 15.39 6.54 12.60
C MET A 153 16.23 5.45 13.26
N GLU A 154 15.78 4.89 14.39
CA GLU A 154 16.45 3.77 15.06
C GLU A 154 16.47 2.51 14.17
N GLU A 155 15.34 2.19 13.52
CA GLU A 155 15.25 1.04 12.62
C GLU A 155 16.11 1.22 11.37
N ARG A 156 16.12 2.42 10.79
CA ARG A 156 16.99 2.77 9.65
C ARG A 156 18.46 2.61 10.01
N GLU A 157 18.88 3.01 11.21
CA GLU A 157 20.26 2.85 11.66
C GLU A 157 20.62 1.37 11.92
N LYS A 158 19.70 0.57 12.49
CA LYS A 158 19.89 -0.88 12.63
C LYS A 158 20.05 -1.55 11.27
N GLN A 159 19.18 -1.23 10.31
CA GLN A 159 19.26 -1.76 8.95
C GLN A 159 20.57 -1.35 8.28
N ARG A 160 20.99 -0.08 8.40
CA ARG A 160 22.28 0.39 7.87
C ARG A 160 23.46 -0.41 8.44
N LYS A 161 23.48 -0.64 9.75
CA LYS A 161 24.51 -1.48 10.40
C LYS A 161 24.45 -2.94 9.94
N HIS A 162 23.26 -3.48 9.73
CA HIS A 162 23.10 -4.85 9.22
C HIS A 162 23.62 -4.98 7.79
N PHE A 163 23.27 -4.06 6.91
CA PHE A 163 23.79 -4.01 5.55
C PHE A 163 25.32 -3.86 5.52
N GLN A 164 25.89 -2.97 6.35
CA GLN A 164 27.34 -2.84 6.44
C GLN A 164 28.01 -4.16 6.84
N ARG A 165 27.47 -4.88 7.83
CA ARG A 165 28.01 -6.19 8.24
C ARG A 165 27.92 -7.23 7.12
N ILE A 166 26.83 -7.22 6.34
CA ILE A 166 26.69 -8.11 5.19
C ILE A 166 27.74 -7.77 4.13
N THR A 167 27.91 -6.49 3.81
CA THR A 167 28.94 -6.03 2.85
C THR A 167 30.34 -6.45 3.31
N ASP A 168 30.70 -6.19 4.57
CA ASP A 168 32.01 -6.57 5.12
C ASP A 168 32.22 -8.10 5.06
N ALA A 169 31.17 -8.88 5.33
CA ALA A 169 31.22 -10.34 5.25
C ALA A 169 31.36 -10.85 3.81
N LEU A 170 30.70 -10.20 2.84
CA LEU A 170 30.83 -10.51 1.41
C LEU A 170 32.24 -10.20 0.91
N GLU A 171 32.80 -9.03 1.25
CA GLU A 171 34.17 -8.67 0.89
C GLU A 171 35.21 -9.62 1.51
N ALA A 172 34.97 -10.09 2.73
CA ALA A 172 35.82 -11.10 3.37
C ALA A 172 35.71 -12.47 2.67
N PHE A 173 34.49 -12.85 2.27
CA PHE A 173 34.24 -14.09 1.54
C PHE A 173 34.90 -14.07 0.15
N GLU A 174 34.78 -12.98 -0.61
CA GLU A 174 35.43 -12.81 -1.91
C GLU A 174 36.95 -12.94 -1.80
N ARG A 175 37.57 -12.29 -0.81
CA ARG A 175 39.01 -12.40 -0.56
C ARG A 175 39.44 -13.82 -0.22
N ASN A 176 38.66 -14.54 0.59
CA ASN A 176 38.95 -15.93 0.94
C ASN A 176 38.82 -16.84 -0.29
N PHE A 177 37.79 -16.64 -1.11
CA PHE A 177 37.59 -17.40 -2.33
C PHE A 177 38.74 -17.20 -3.33
N GLU A 178 39.19 -15.96 -3.53
CA GLU A 178 40.33 -15.66 -4.39
C GLU A 178 41.64 -16.29 -3.86
N HIS A 179 41.85 -16.26 -2.55
CA HIS A 179 43.01 -16.90 -1.91
C HIS A 179 43.01 -18.42 -2.06
N ASP A 180 41.86 -19.06 -1.84
CA ASP A 180 41.72 -20.50 -1.98
C ASP A 180 41.85 -20.94 -3.45
N HIS A 181 41.36 -20.15 -4.40
CA HIS A 181 41.59 -20.38 -5.83
C HIS A 181 43.08 -20.33 -6.17
N LYS A 182 43.80 -19.29 -5.74
CA LYS A 182 45.26 -19.16 -5.97
C LYS A 182 46.05 -20.31 -5.34
N LYS A 183 45.64 -20.77 -4.14
CA LYS A 183 46.24 -21.93 -3.48
C LYS A 183 45.98 -23.23 -4.27
N LEU A 184 44.76 -23.40 -4.76
CA LEU A 184 44.40 -24.56 -5.56
C LEU A 184 45.22 -24.59 -6.86
N ASP A 185 45.31 -23.47 -7.57
CA ASP A 185 46.11 -23.34 -8.79
C ASP A 185 47.59 -23.68 -8.52
N THR A 186 48.18 -23.06 -7.49
CA THR A 186 49.58 -23.32 -7.11
C THR A 186 49.80 -24.80 -6.74
N SER A 187 48.87 -25.41 -6.01
CA SER A 187 48.96 -26.83 -5.64
C SER A 187 48.78 -27.74 -6.85
N MET A 188 47.91 -27.38 -7.79
CA MET A 188 47.68 -28.15 -9.01
C MET A 188 48.91 -28.08 -9.92
N ASP A 189 49.46 -26.88 -10.11
CA ASP A 189 50.68 -26.65 -10.88
C ASP A 189 51.87 -27.43 -10.30
N SER A 190 52.05 -27.40 -8.97
CA SER A 190 53.10 -28.19 -8.31
C SER A 190 52.94 -29.69 -8.57
N LYS A 191 51.71 -30.23 -8.52
CA LYS A 191 51.45 -31.65 -8.81
C LYS A 191 51.68 -31.99 -10.29
N ILE A 192 51.34 -31.08 -11.20
CA ILE A 192 51.61 -31.25 -12.63
C ILE A 192 53.12 -31.30 -12.86
N GLN A 193 53.89 -30.39 -12.26
CA GLN A 193 55.35 -30.36 -12.38
C GLN A 193 56.02 -31.60 -11.78
N GLU A 194 55.57 -32.06 -10.60
CA GLU A 194 56.04 -33.33 -10.03
C GLU A 194 55.78 -34.51 -10.97
N ARG A 195 54.59 -34.57 -11.58
CA ARG A 195 54.24 -35.64 -12.53
C ARG A 195 55.12 -35.59 -13.78
N ILE A 196 55.30 -34.41 -14.38
CA ILE A 196 56.19 -34.22 -15.54
C ILE A 196 57.63 -34.64 -15.20
N HIS A 197 58.12 -34.29 -14.00
CA HIS A 197 59.44 -34.68 -13.55
C HIS A 197 59.57 -36.20 -13.37
N HIS A 198 58.57 -36.84 -12.75
CA HIS A 198 58.52 -38.30 -12.62
C HIS A 198 58.49 -39.00 -14.00
N GLU A 199 57.68 -38.51 -14.93
CA GLU A 199 57.61 -39.04 -16.30
C GLU A 199 58.95 -38.95 -17.02
N LYS A 200 59.61 -37.79 -16.96
CA LYS A 200 60.93 -37.60 -17.56
C LYS A 200 61.95 -38.56 -16.98
N ASN A 201 61.94 -38.78 -15.66
CA ASN A 201 62.85 -39.70 -15.00
C ASN A 201 62.62 -41.16 -15.40
N LEU A 202 61.36 -41.60 -15.55
CA LEU A 202 61.05 -42.97 -15.99
C LEU A 202 61.42 -43.21 -17.45
N LEU A 203 61.15 -42.23 -18.33
CA LEU A 203 61.56 -42.30 -19.73
C LEU A 203 63.10 -42.27 -19.89
N ALA A 204 63.81 -41.55 -19.02
CA ALA A 204 65.26 -41.60 -18.98
C ALA A 204 65.77 -42.99 -18.55
N LYS A 205 65.20 -43.58 -17.49
CA LYS A 205 65.58 -44.93 -17.02
C LYS A 205 65.38 -46.00 -18.10
N ILE A 206 64.27 -46.01 -18.82
CA ILE A 206 64.06 -47.00 -19.88
C ILE A 206 65.04 -46.78 -21.05
N THR A 207 65.47 -45.54 -21.30
CA THR A 207 66.51 -45.24 -22.29
C THR A 207 67.86 -45.77 -21.85
N GLU A 208 68.21 -45.61 -20.58
CA GLU A 208 69.46 -46.16 -20.03
C GLU A 208 69.49 -47.70 -20.09
N VAL A 209 68.36 -48.36 -19.78
CA VAL A 209 68.22 -49.81 -19.95
C VAL A 209 68.44 -50.20 -21.41
N GLU A 210 67.79 -49.52 -22.35
CA GLU A 210 67.94 -49.76 -23.79
C GLU A 210 69.40 -49.62 -24.23
N ASP A 211 70.08 -48.55 -23.83
CA ASP A 211 71.49 -48.29 -24.16
C ASP A 211 72.41 -49.38 -23.60
N ARG A 212 72.20 -49.79 -22.34
CA ARG A 212 72.96 -50.88 -21.70
C ARG A 212 72.74 -52.21 -22.38
N LEU A 213 71.49 -52.51 -22.77
CA LEU A 213 71.13 -53.73 -23.47
C LEU A 213 71.76 -53.78 -24.86
N ASN A 214 71.63 -52.70 -25.65
CA ASN A 214 72.22 -52.58 -26.97
C ASN A 214 73.74 -52.70 -26.93
N THR A 215 74.39 -52.06 -25.95
CA THR A 215 75.84 -52.18 -25.73
C THR A 215 76.23 -53.62 -25.41
N TYR A 216 75.47 -54.31 -24.54
CA TYR A 216 75.73 -55.71 -24.21
C TYR A 216 75.58 -56.63 -25.42
N VAL A 217 74.48 -56.51 -26.17
CA VAL A 217 74.21 -57.30 -27.38
C VAL A 217 75.29 -57.06 -28.45
N GLY A 218 75.72 -55.81 -28.65
CA GLY A 218 76.82 -55.47 -29.55
C GLY A 218 78.14 -56.13 -29.14
N ASN A 219 78.49 -56.06 -27.85
CA ASN A 219 79.69 -56.72 -27.32
C ASN A 219 79.62 -58.25 -27.44
N LEU A 220 78.46 -58.85 -27.16
CA LEU A 220 78.24 -60.29 -27.30
C LEU A 220 78.40 -60.73 -28.76
N THR A 221 77.82 -59.97 -29.69
CA THR A 221 77.97 -60.19 -31.14
C THR A 221 79.43 -60.09 -31.57
N ASN A 222 80.19 -59.13 -31.03
CA ASN A 222 81.63 -59.02 -31.30
C ASN A 222 82.42 -60.21 -30.76
N SER A 223 82.08 -60.74 -29.58
CA SER A 223 82.70 -61.96 -29.04
C SER A 223 82.43 -63.16 -29.93
N ILE A 224 81.20 -63.31 -30.46
CA ILE A 224 80.85 -64.35 -31.43
C ILE A 224 81.73 -64.26 -32.69
N HIS A 225 81.95 -63.07 -33.24
CA HIS A 225 82.82 -62.88 -34.41
C HIS A 225 84.29 -63.22 -34.11
N GLN A 226 84.76 -62.97 -32.89
CA GLN A 226 86.12 -63.34 -32.49
C GLN A 226 86.26 -64.87 -32.36
N VAL A 227 85.29 -65.56 -31.77
CA VAL A 227 85.26 -67.03 -31.72
C VAL A 227 85.16 -67.61 -33.14
N LYS A 228 84.31 -67.03 -34.01
CA LYS A 228 84.17 -67.46 -35.42
C LYS A 228 85.47 -67.31 -36.23
N SER A 229 86.30 -66.31 -35.90
CA SER A 229 87.61 -66.11 -36.55
C SER A 229 88.73 -66.97 -35.95
N GLY A 230 88.43 -67.82 -34.97
CA GLY A 230 89.40 -68.76 -34.38
C GLY A 230 90.37 -68.12 -33.39
N LYS A 231 90.01 -66.98 -32.77
CA LYS A 231 90.75 -66.46 -31.62
C LYS A 231 90.47 -67.32 -30.40
N ASP A 232 91.54 -67.75 -29.72
CA ASP A 232 91.45 -68.42 -28.43
C ASP A 232 91.34 -67.40 -27.28
N ASN A 233 90.68 -67.78 -26.18
CA ASN A 233 90.48 -66.98 -24.96
C ASN A 233 89.71 -65.66 -25.20
N VAL A 234 88.58 -65.72 -25.90
CA VAL A 234 87.75 -64.54 -26.15
C VAL A 234 87.10 -64.06 -24.85
N LYS A 235 87.26 -62.78 -24.51
CA LYS A 235 86.57 -62.19 -23.36
C LYS A 235 85.07 -62.08 -23.64
N ILE A 236 84.28 -62.96 -23.04
CA ILE A 236 82.82 -62.95 -23.16
C ILE A 236 82.24 -61.96 -22.13
N PRO A 237 81.39 -60.99 -22.56
CA PRO A 237 80.79 -60.05 -21.64
C PRO A 237 79.80 -60.73 -20.70
N SER A 238 79.80 -60.34 -19.42
CA SER A 238 78.86 -60.83 -18.41
C SER A 238 77.63 -59.94 -18.29
N LEU A 239 76.44 -60.54 -18.34
CA LEU A 239 75.17 -59.81 -18.11
C LEU A 239 74.81 -59.77 -16.62
N ASP A 240 74.53 -58.57 -16.10
CA ASP A 240 73.91 -58.35 -14.79
C ASP A 240 72.38 -58.43 -14.90
N VAL A 241 71.85 -59.65 -14.90
CA VAL A 241 70.41 -59.92 -15.02
C VAL A 241 69.62 -59.27 -13.88
N ASP A 242 70.15 -59.29 -12.66
CA ASP A 242 69.45 -58.76 -11.48
C ASP A 242 69.38 -57.23 -11.51
N GLY A 243 70.40 -56.57 -12.06
CA GLY A 243 70.37 -55.13 -12.34
C GLY A 243 69.23 -54.75 -13.27
N PHE A 244 69.12 -55.44 -14.42
CA PHE A 244 68.02 -55.22 -15.36
C PHE A 244 66.65 -55.51 -14.76
N ARG A 245 66.52 -56.62 -14.00
CA ARG A 245 65.26 -56.96 -13.32
C ARG A 245 64.83 -55.86 -12.36
N ARG A 246 65.74 -55.37 -11.51
CA ARG A 246 65.43 -54.29 -10.55
C ARG A 246 64.99 -53.01 -11.26
N GLU A 247 65.62 -52.65 -12.38
CA GLU A 247 65.22 -51.46 -13.15
C GLU A 247 63.84 -51.64 -13.80
N MET A 248 63.57 -52.81 -14.38
CA MET A 248 62.25 -53.14 -14.95
C MET A 248 61.15 -53.11 -13.88
N GLU A 249 61.40 -53.71 -12.72
CA GLU A 249 60.46 -53.70 -11.59
C GLU A 249 60.24 -52.28 -11.05
N ALA A 250 61.31 -51.47 -10.95
CA ALA A 250 61.19 -50.08 -10.52
C ALA A 250 60.34 -49.24 -11.48
N ILE A 251 60.54 -49.42 -12.80
CA ILE A 251 59.73 -48.74 -13.83
C ILE A 251 58.26 -49.19 -13.73
N ALA A 252 58.01 -50.49 -13.60
CA ALA A 252 56.66 -51.03 -13.49
C ALA A 252 55.94 -50.61 -12.19
N ALA A 253 56.66 -50.50 -11.07
CA ALA A 253 56.11 -50.04 -9.79
C ALA A 253 55.71 -48.56 -9.85
N ASP A 254 56.50 -47.73 -10.52
CA ASP A 254 56.27 -46.29 -10.64
C ASP A 254 55.32 -45.90 -11.78
N LYS A 255 54.72 -46.86 -12.50
CA LYS A 255 53.71 -46.61 -13.55
C LYS A 255 52.55 -45.73 -13.09
N ASN A 256 52.25 -45.72 -11.78
CA ASN A 256 51.20 -44.88 -11.19
C ASN A 256 51.49 -43.39 -11.15
N LYS A 257 52.75 -43.01 -11.36
CA LYS A 257 53.20 -41.62 -11.37
C LYS A 257 53.23 -41.00 -12.77
N MET A 258 52.86 -41.76 -13.81
CA MET A 258 52.83 -41.28 -15.19
C MET A 258 51.41 -40.90 -15.64
N SER A 259 51.33 -39.89 -16.50
CA SER A 259 50.17 -39.57 -17.33
C SER A 259 49.89 -40.68 -18.34
N MET A 260 48.69 -40.64 -18.93
CA MET A 260 48.31 -41.60 -19.95
C MET A 260 49.21 -41.49 -21.20
N GLU A 261 49.52 -40.26 -21.63
CA GLU A 261 50.46 -40.05 -22.74
C GLU A 261 51.85 -40.60 -22.41
N GLY A 262 52.34 -40.37 -21.19
CA GLY A 262 53.62 -40.90 -20.72
C GLY A 262 53.65 -42.43 -20.69
N LEU A 263 52.57 -43.07 -20.22
CA LEU A 263 52.43 -44.53 -20.20
C LEU A 263 52.43 -45.13 -21.61
N LEU A 264 51.75 -44.49 -22.57
CA LEU A 264 51.74 -44.93 -23.97
C LEU A 264 53.14 -44.85 -24.59
N LYS A 265 53.88 -43.75 -24.36
CA LYS A 265 55.27 -43.62 -24.82
C LYS A 265 56.19 -44.66 -24.18
N LEU A 266 56.02 -44.92 -22.89
CA LEU A 266 56.80 -45.93 -22.18
C LEU A 266 56.50 -47.34 -22.71
N GLU A 267 55.22 -47.68 -22.91
CA GLU A 267 54.79 -48.97 -23.48
C GLU A 267 55.38 -49.16 -24.89
N GLU A 268 55.26 -48.14 -25.75
CA GLU A 268 55.79 -48.19 -27.12
C GLU A 268 57.30 -48.44 -27.11
N LYS A 269 58.02 -47.75 -26.21
CA LYS A 269 59.47 -47.89 -26.10
C LYS A 269 59.88 -49.26 -25.58
N MET A 270 59.16 -49.81 -24.60
CA MET A 270 59.38 -51.18 -24.12
C MET A 270 59.07 -52.21 -25.20
N ALA A 271 57.98 -52.04 -25.95
CA ALA A 271 57.61 -52.92 -27.05
C ALA A 271 58.70 -52.97 -28.14
N LYS A 272 59.24 -51.81 -28.53
CA LYS A 272 60.33 -51.71 -29.51
C LYS A 272 61.58 -52.43 -29.03
N MET A 273 61.98 -52.17 -27.79
CA MET A 273 63.15 -52.81 -27.18
C MET A 273 62.96 -54.33 -27.06
N GLN A 274 61.78 -54.82 -26.68
CA GLN A 274 61.47 -56.25 -26.63
C GLN A 274 61.54 -56.90 -28.01
N SER A 275 60.93 -56.29 -29.01
CA SER A 275 60.96 -56.79 -30.39
C SER A 275 62.40 -56.86 -30.92
N GLY A 276 63.19 -55.80 -30.71
CA GLY A 276 64.61 -55.76 -31.07
C GLY A 276 65.42 -56.85 -30.37
N LEU A 277 65.24 -57.01 -29.05
CA LEU A 277 65.95 -58.02 -28.27
C LEU A 277 65.62 -59.45 -28.74
N VAL A 278 64.36 -59.73 -29.06
CA VAL A 278 63.95 -61.05 -29.59
C VAL A 278 64.61 -61.32 -30.94
N GLN A 279 64.67 -60.32 -31.81
CA GLN A 279 65.35 -60.41 -33.11
C GLN A 279 66.85 -60.66 -32.96
N ASP A 280 67.52 -59.88 -32.09
CA ASP A 280 68.94 -60.01 -31.80
C ASP A 280 69.26 -61.37 -31.19
N ARG A 281 68.44 -61.84 -30.24
CA ARG A 281 68.58 -63.17 -29.63
C ARG A 281 68.50 -64.28 -30.67
N LYS A 282 67.55 -64.17 -31.61
CA LYS A 282 67.40 -65.15 -32.71
C LYS A 282 68.63 -65.14 -33.63
N GLY A 283 69.11 -63.96 -34.00
CA GLY A 283 70.32 -63.81 -34.83
C GLY A 283 71.57 -64.37 -34.13
N ILE A 284 71.78 -64.02 -32.87
CA ILE A 284 72.87 -64.53 -32.04
C ILE A 284 72.79 -66.05 -31.88
N SER A 285 71.60 -66.59 -31.59
CA SER A 285 71.38 -68.03 -31.48
C SER A 285 71.76 -68.78 -32.77
N GLN A 286 71.41 -68.21 -33.93
CA GLN A 286 71.77 -68.79 -35.22
C GLN A 286 73.29 -68.72 -35.45
N GLN A 287 73.93 -67.59 -35.16
CA GLN A 287 75.38 -67.44 -35.31
C GLN A 287 76.15 -68.40 -34.40
N ILE A 288 75.69 -68.62 -33.16
CA ILE A 288 76.30 -69.57 -32.22
C ILE A 288 76.16 -71.02 -32.72
N ALA A 289 75.02 -71.38 -33.32
CA ALA A 289 74.79 -72.73 -33.85
C ALA A 289 75.71 -73.09 -35.04
N GLU A 290 76.26 -72.09 -35.72
CA GLU A 290 77.25 -72.28 -36.80
C GLU A 290 78.69 -72.48 -36.29
N LEU A 291 78.96 -72.24 -35.01
CA LEU A 291 80.29 -72.37 -34.42
C LEU A 291 80.60 -73.82 -34.04
N LYS A 292 81.89 -74.18 -34.06
CA LYS A 292 82.36 -75.46 -33.52
C LYS A 292 82.29 -75.46 -32.00
N GLU A 293 81.86 -76.58 -31.42
CA GLU A 293 81.78 -76.72 -29.95
C GLU A 293 83.15 -76.51 -29.29
N ASN A 294 83.22 -75.55 -28.37
CA ASN A 294 84.33 -75.28 -27.49
C ASN A 294 83.82 -74.60 -26.20
N ASP A 295 84.70 -74.39 -25.22
CA ASP A 295 84.32 -73.79 -23.93
C ASP A 295 83.76 -72.36 -24.07
N ASP A 296 84.30 -71.56 -25.00
CA ASP A 296 83.82 -70.21 -25.29
C ASP A 296 82.39 -70.23 -25.84
N VAL A 297 82.05 -71.19 -26.71
CA VAL A 297 80.69 -71.39 -27.25
C VAL A 297 79.72 -71.78 -26.12
N ALA A 298 80.13 -72.62 -25.18
CA ALA A 298 79.30 -72.97 -24.02
C ALA A 298 79.01 -71.74 -23.14
N GLU A 299 79.99 -70.87 -22.90
CA GLU A 299 79.77 -69.64 -22.15
C GLU A 299 78.94 -68.61 -22.95
N LEU A 300 79.08 -68.52 -24.27
CA LEU A 300 78.20 -67.72 -25.14
C LEU A 300 76.74 -68.21 -25.07
N GLN A 301 76.49 -69.52 -25.08
CA GLN A 301 75.14 -70.09 -24.91
C GLN A 301 74.53 -69.77 -23.54
N LYS A 302 75.35 -69.79 -22.47
CA LYS A 302 74.92 -69.42 -21.12
C LYS A 302 74.56 -67.94 -21.03
N GLN A 303 75.35 -67.06 -21.64
CA GLN A 303 75.03 -65.63 -21.74
C GLN A 303 73.77 -65.37 -22.57
N LEU A 304 73.57 -66.11 -23.66
CA LEU A 304 72.33 -66.06 -24.45
C LEU A 304 71.09 -66.48 -23.62
N THR A 305 71.24 -67.47 -22.76
CA THR A 305 70.17 -67.92 -21.84
C THR A 305 69.83 -66.83 -20.81
N LYS A 306 70.83 -66.13 -20.28
CA LYS A 306 70.64 -64.97 -19.41
C LYS A 306 69.90 -63.83 -20.12
N LEU A 307 70.22 -63.56 -21.39
CA LEU A 307 69.49 -62.60 -22.22
C LEU A 307 68.01 -62.99 -22.37
N GLY A 308 67.73 -64.28 -22.51
CA GLY A 308 66.36 -64.82 -22.49
C GLY A 308 65.61 -64.52 -21.18
N THR A 309 66.31 -64.56 -20.04
CA THR A 309 65.74 -64.20 -18.74
C THR A 309 65.41 -62.71 -18.65
N VAL A 310 66.32 -61.85 -19.11
CA VAL A 310 66.06 -60.38 -19.17
C VAL A 310 64.88 -60.07 -20.07
N ASN A 311 64.77 -60.74 -21.23
CA ASN A 311 63.63 -60.57 -22.14
C ASN A 311 62.29 -60.91 -21.47
N HIS A 312 62.26 -61.99 -20.68
CA HIS A 312 61.06 -62.40 -19.93
C HIS A 312 60.69 -61.41 -18.82
N ASP A 313 61.69 -60.89 -18.09
CA ASP A 313 61.44 -59.90 -17.04
C ASP A 313 60.96 -58.55 -17.62
N MET A 314 61.46 -58.18 -18.80
CA MET A 314 61.01 -57.01 -19.54
C MET A 314 59.58 -57.16 -20.07
N GLU A 315 59.23 -58.34 -20.58
CA GLU A 315 57.86 -58.68 -21.00
C GLU A 315 56.86 -58.56 -19.84
N LYS A 316 57.20 -59.10 -18.66
CA LYS A 316 56.37 -58.94 -17.46
C LYS A 316 56.17 -57.48 -17.09
N ALA A 317 57.24 -56.68 -17.09
CA ALA A 317 57.16 -55.26 -16.76
C ALA A 317 56.29 -54.50 -17.78
N GLN A 318 56.42 -54.83 -19.07
CA GLN A 318 55.60 -54.28 -20.13
C GLN A 318 54.13 -54.66 -19.96
N ASP A 319 53.80 -55.92 -19.70
CA ASP A 319 52.42 -56.37 -19.49
C ASP A 319 51.76 -55.65 -18.31
N ILE A 320 52.52 -55.40 -17.23
CA ILE A 320 52.06 -54.64 -16.07
C ILE A 320 51.73 -53.18 -16.44
N ILE A 321 52.45 -52.60 -17.40
CA ILE A 321 52.20 -51.24 -17.93
C ILE A 321 51.04 -51.25 -18.91
N ARG A 322 51.00 -52.23 -19.84
CA ARG A 322 49.93 -52.41 -20.82
C ARG A 322 48.58 -52.65 -20.15
N ASP A 323 48.50 -53.52 -19.15
CA ASP A 323 47.28 -53.74 -18.35
C ASP A 323 46.76 -52.44 -17.73
N LYS A 324 47.66 -51.54 -17.32
CA LYS A 324 47.26 -50.23 -16.82
C LYS A 324 46.74 -49.32 -17.93
N VAL A 325 47.42 -49.26 -19.06
CA VAL A 325 47.00 -48.50 -20.26
C VAL A 325 45.59 -48.94 -20.67
N ASP A 326 45.38 -50.23 -20.82
CA ASP A 326 44.11 -50.83 -21.26
C ASP A 326 42.98 -50.60 -20.24
N LYS A 327 43.28 -50.54 -18.94
CA LYS A 327 42.30 -50.21 -17.90
C LYS A 327 41.99 -48.72 -17.79
N GLN A 328 42.87 -47.84 -18.25
CA GLN A 328 42.67 -46.38 -18.20
C GLN A 328 41.96 -45.84 -19.44
N ILE A 329 42.21 -46.38 -20.64
CA ILE A 329 41.56 -45.95 -21.89
C ILE A 329 40.02 -45.93 -21.80
N PRO A 330 39.33 -46.97 -21.27
CA PRO A 330 37.87 -46.95 -21.12
C PRO A 330 37.37 -45.93 -20.09
N LYS A 331 38.19 -45.61 -19.07
CA LYS A 331 37.80 -44.66 -18.02
C LYS A 331 37.85 -43.22 -18.50
N ASP A 332 38.81 -42.87 -19.34
CA ASP A 332 38.91 -41.52 -19.91
C ASP A 332 37.77 -41.27 -20.91
N GLN A 333 37.35 -42.28 -21.68
CA GLN A 333 36.14 -42.18 -22.51
C GLN A 333 34.87 -42.00 -21.67
N GLN A 334 34.72 -42.74 -20.57
CA GLN A 334 33.60 -42.56 -19.65
C GLN A 334 33.60 -41.19 -18.96
N LEU A 335 34.76 -40.66 -18.60
CA LEU A 335 34.88 -39.31 -18.02
C LEU A 335 34.49 -38.24 -19.02
N ASN A 336 34.95 -38.32 -20.27
CA ASN A 336 34.55 -37.38 -21.32
C ASN A 336 33.03 -37.43 -21.55
N THR A 337 32.43 -38.62 -21.64
CA THR A 337 30.96 -38.74 -21.76
C THR A 337 30.21 -38.17 -20.54
N ARG A 338 30.79 -38.23 -19.34
CA ARG A 338 30.21 -37.62 -18.13
C ARG A 338 30.35 -36.11 -18.13
N ILE A 339 31.50 -35.59 -18.58
CA ILE A 339 31.73 -34.15 -18.74
C ILE A 339 30.76 -33.59 -19.79
N ASP A 340 30.64 -34.22 -20.95
CA ASP A 340 29.70 -33.79 -22.00
C ASP A 340 28.26 -33.75 -21.47
N LYS A 341 27.85 -34.75 -20.68
CA LYS A 341 26.53 -34.76 -20.02
C LYS A 341 26.38 -33.65 -18.98
N GLU A 342 27.38 -33.43 -18.14
CA GLU A 342 27.34 -32.37 -17.13
C GLU A 342 27.35 -30.97 -17.77
N GLU A 343 28.10 -30.78 -18.85
CA GLU A 343 28.08 -29.55 -19.65
C GLU A 343 26.71 -29.34 -20.31
N GLU A 344 26.09 -30.40 -20.85
CA GLU A 344 24.74 -30.36 -21.40
C GLU A 344 23.70 -30.02 -20.32
N GLU A 345 23.80 -30.62 -19.13
CA GLU A 345 22.93 -30.31 -17.98
C GLU A 345 23.10 -28.86 -17.50
N ARG A 346 24.35 -28.37 -17.38
CA ARG A 346 24.63 -26.98 -17.03
C ARG A 346 24.10 -26.02 -18.09
N PHE A 347 24.26 -26.36 -19.37
CA PHE A 347 23.73 -25.56 -20.47
C PHE A 347 22.20 -25.47 -20.41
N LEU A 348 21.51 -26.59 -20.14
CA LEU A 348 20.06 -26.62 -19.95
C LEU A 348 19.62 -25.78 -18.74
N ALA A 349 20.32 -25.89 -17.61
CA ALA A 349 20.01 -25.10 -16.41
C ALA A 349 20.20 -23.58 -16.65
N ILE A 350 21.27 -23.19 -17.36
CA ILE A 350 21.50 -21.81 -17.76
C ILE A 350 20.36 -21.33 -18.67
N LYS A 351 19.95 -22.15 -19.64
CA LYS A 351 18.85 -21.82 -20.54
C LYS A 351 17.52 -21.65 -19.78
N GLU A 352 17.24 -22.54 -18.83
CA GLU A 352 16.04 -22.44 -17.98
C GLU A 352 16.06 -21.18 -17.11
N LEU A 353 17.21 -20.83 -16.52
CA LEU A 353 17.40 -19.60 -15.76
C LEU A 353 17.22 -18.35 -16.65
N GLN A 354 17.75 -18.37 -17.87
CA GLN A 354 17.55 -17.30 -18.84
C GLN A 354 16.08 -17.15 -19.24
N GLU A 355 15.38 -18.26 -19.50
CA GLU A 355 13.93 -18.24 -19.80
C GLU A 355 13.11 -17.75 -18.60
N ALA A 356 13.46 -18.15 -17.38
CA ALA A 356 12.81 -17.68 -16.15
C ALA A 356 13.04 -16.17 -15.94
N PHE A 357 14.26 -15.69 -16.20
CA PHE A 357 14.60 -14.27 -16.15
C PHE A 357 13.84 -13.46 -17.21
N GLN A 358 13.74 -13.99 -18.44
CA GLN A 358 13.00 -13.36 -19.53
C GLN A 358 11.48 -13.36 -19.25
N LYS A 359 10.95 -14.40 -18.61
CA LYS A 359 9.56 -14.44 -18.09
C LYS A 359 9.34 -13.42 -16.98
N LEU A 360 10.31 -13.20 -16.10
CA LEU A 360 10.23 -12.16 -15.07
C LEU A 360 10.27 -10.75 -15.67
N GLN A 361 11.14 -10.49 -16.64
CA GLN A 361 11.18 -9.22 -17.38
C GLN A 361 9.87 -8.96 -18.13
N SER A 362 9.38 -9.94 -18.89
CA SER A 362 8.08 -9.81 -19.59
C SER A 362 6.90 -9.73 -18.62
N ARG A 363 7.00 -10.33 -17.43
CA ARG A 363 6.02 -10.17 -16.35
C ARG A 363 6.14 -8.81 -15.66
N GLU A 364 7.31 -8.19 -15.60
CA GLU A 364 7.50 -6.81 -15.16
C GLU A 364 6.83 -5.83 -16.15
N ASP A 365 6.92 -6.12 -17.45
CA ASP A 365 6.21 -5.40 -18.52
C ASP A 365 4.68 -5.63 -18.49
N LEU A 366 4.21 -6.80 -18.02
CA LEU A 366 2.77 -7.10 -17.86
C LEU A 366 2.20 -6.62 -16.50
N VAL A 367 2.99 -6.64 -15.43
CA VAL A 367 2.63 -6.08 -14.11
C VAL A 367 2.60 -4.55 -14.15
N ALA A 368 3.32 -3.93 -15.09
CA ALA A 368 3.14 -2.53 -15.45
C ALA A 368 1.70 -2.18 -15.93
N LYS A 369 0.91 -3.17 -16.37
CA LYS A 369 -0.50 -3.01 -16.82
C LYS A 369 -1.56 -3.32 -15.75
N ASN A 370 -1.20 -3.76 -14.55
CA ASN A 370 -2.18 -3.95 -13.47
C ASN A 370 -2.43 -2.64 -12.69
N SER A 371 -3.72 -2.32 -12.49
CA SER A 371 -4.29 -1.00 -12.18
C SER A 371 -3.73 -0.22 -10.98
N LYS A 372 -3.01 -0.87 -10.05
CA LYS A 372 -2.33 -0.18 -8.92
C LYS A 372 -1.00 0.47 -9.34
N SER A 373 -0.28 -0.10 -10.31
CA SER A 373 0.95 0.49 -10.86
C SER A 373 0.65 1.73 -11.72
N ALA A 374 -0.46 1.74 -12.46
CA ALA A 374 -0.86 2.87 -13.30
C ALA A 374 -1.23 4.12 -12.48
N GLN A 375 -1.82 3.96 -11.30
CA GLN A 375 -2.11 5.07 -10.39
C GLN A 375 -0.82 5.63 -9.79
N ILE A 376 0.06 4.77 -9.28
CA ILE A 376 1.36 5.20 -8.73
C ILE A 376 2.21 5.89 -9.82
N ARG A 377 2.20 5.41 -11.07
CA ARG A 377 2.88 6.11 -12.18
C ARG A 377 2.27 7.47 -12.49
N ARG A 378 0.93 7.61 -12.47
CA ARG A 378 0.27 8.92 -12.63
C ARG A 378 0.63 9.88 -11.51
N ASP A 379 0.59 9.42 -10.26
CA ASP A 379 0.95 10.22 -9.09
C ASP A 379 2.44 10.61 -9.13
N LEU A 380 3.31 9.74 -9.63
CA LEU A 380 4.75 9.99 -9.77
C LEU A 380 5.05 10.97 -10.93
N GLU A 381 4.32 10.90 -12.04
CA GLU A 381 4.39 11.90 -13.11
C GLU A 381 3.80 13.25 -12.69
N GLU A 382 2.72 13.29 -11.91
CA GLU A 382 2.23 14.53 -11.29
C GLU A 382 3.25 15.12 -10.32
N CYS A 383 3.92 14.27 -9.51
CA CYS A 383 5.01 14.69 -8.64
C CYS A 383 6.19 15.25 -9.44
N LYS A 384 6.60 14.61 -10.54
CA LYS A 384 7.66 15.12 -11.42
C LYS A 384 7.30 16.47 -12.03
N VAL A 385 6.05 16.65 -12.48
CA VAL A 385 5.55 17.93 -13.01
C VAL A 385 5.54 19.01 -11.92
N ALA A 386 5.12 18.68 -10.70
CA ALA A 386 5.14 19.60 -9.57
C ALA A 386 6.58 20.02 -9.20
N ILE A 387 7.52 19.07 -9.14
CA ILE A 387 8.94 19.33 -8.89
C ILE A 387 9.52 20.24 -9.99
N LYS A 388 9.18 19.99 -11.26
CA LYS A 388 9.63 20.82 -12.38
C LYS A 388 9.10 22.27 -12.27
N LYS A 389 7.82 22.46 -11.96
CA LYS A 389 7.23 23.78 -11.71
C LYS A 389 7.87 24.48 -10.51
N LEU A 390 8.19 23.73 -9.45
CA LEU A 390 8.88 24.27 -8.29
C LEU A 390 10.29 24.74 -8.65
N ALA A 391 11.03 23.96 -9.43
CA ALA A 391 12.36 24.32 -9.92
C ALA A 391 12.32 25.57 -10.83
N GLU A 392 11.31 25.69 -11.70
CA GLU A 392 11.08 26.88 -12.54
C GLU A 392 10.73 28.12 -11.69
N SER A 393 9.91 27.95 -10.65
CA SER A 393 9.58 29.01 -9.67
C SER A 393 10.82 29.47 -8.89
N VAL A 394 11.61 28.54 -8.37
CA VAL A 394 12.87 28.83 -7.65
C VAL A 394 13.86 29.57 -8.54
N THR A 395 13.96 29.18 -9.82
CA THR A 395 14.83 29.86 -10.79
C THR A 395 14.33 31.29 -11.06
N THR A 396 13.02 31.48 -11.14
CA THR A 396 12.43 32.82 -11.32
C THR A 396 12.69 33.71 -10.11
N VAL A 397 12.50 33.20 -8.90
CA VAL A 397 12.79 33.93 -7.65
C VAL A 397 14.28 34.28 -7.55
N LYS A 398 15.17 33.32 -7.87
CA LYS A 398 16.61 33.56 -7.93
C LYS A 398 16.94 34.71 -8.89
N ASN A 399 16.41 34.69 -10.11
CA ASN A 399 16.65 35.74 -11.10
C ASN A 399 16.14 37.12 -10.64
N VAL A 400 15.00 37.17 -9.93
CA VAL A 400 14.48 38.42 -9.35
C VAL A 400 15.39 38.94 -8.25
N LEU A 401 15.89 38.05 -7.38
CA LEU A 401 16.82 38.40 -6.32
C LEU A 401 18.16 38.87 -6.87
N ASP A 402 18.74 38.15 -7.84
CA ASP A 402 19.99 38.52 -8.51
C ASP A 402 19.87 39.90 -9.18
N LYS A 403 18.72 40.18 -9.82
CA LYS A 403 18.44 41.49 -10.40
C LYS A 403 18.33 42.58 -9.34
N LYS A 404 17.66 42.32 -8.21
CA LYS A 404 17.54 43.27 -7.09
C LYS A 404 18.89 43.54 -6.43
N ILE A 405 19.71 42.51 -6.25
CA ILE A 405 21.09 42.62 -5.74
C ILE A 405 21.94 43.45 -6.71
N ALA A 406 21.83 43.22 -8.02
CA ALA A 406 22.54 44.01 -9.03
C ALA A 406 22.11 45.48 -9.02
N ASP A 407 20.82 45.75 -8.88
CA ASP A 407 20.27 47.11 -8.82
C ASP A 407 20.70 47.84 -7.54
N GLU A 408 20.70 47.17 -6.38
CA GLU A 408 21.24 47.72 -5.14
C GLU A 408 22.76 47.94 -5.19
N SER A 409 23.50 47.00 -5.78
CA SER A 409 24.95 47.13 -5.97
C SER A 409 25.31 48.31 -6.86
N LYS A 410 24.50 48.60 -7.89
CA LYS A 410 24.64 49.80 -8.73
C LYS A 410 24.33 51.08 -7.94
N LYS A 411 23.30 51.08 -7.09
CA LYS A 411 22.96 52.21 -6.20
C LYS A 411 24.05 52.52 -5.18
N VAL A 412 24.75 51.51 -4.67
CA VAL A 412 25.88 51.70 -3.73
C VAL A 412 27.09 52.30 -4.45
N ARG A 413 27.37 51.90 -5.70
CA ARG A 413 28.47 52.47 -6.50
C ARG A 413 28.19 53.88 -7.03
N SER A 414 26.93 54.29 -7.13
CA SER A 414 26.56 55.64 -7.59
C SER A 414 26.45 56.69 -6.48
N LYS A 415 26.75 56.35 -5.22
CA LYS A 415 26.87 57.36 -4.15
C LYS A 415 28.23 58.05 -4.26
N PRO A 416 28.29 59.37 -4.51
CA PRO A 416 29.55 60.08 -4.55
C PRO A 416 30.22 60.04 -3.17
N LEU A 417 31.47 59.57 -3.12
CA LEU A 417 32.31 59.63 -1.94
C LEU A 417 32.44 61.10 -1.50
N LEU A 418 31.88 61.40 -0.33
CA LEU A 418 32.08 62.68 0.35
C LEU A 418 33.58 62.86 0.57
N ARG A 419 34.12 63.84 -0.15
CA ARG A 419 35.49 64.34 -0.06
C ARG A 419 35.73 64.76 1.39
N ILE A 420 36.57 64.01 2.11
CA ILE A 420 37.04 64.38 3.44
C ILE A 420 37.92 65.63 3.26
N VAL A 421 37.40 66.78 3.67
CA VAL A 421 38.17 68.01 3.82
C VAL A 421 38.92 67.90 5.13
N VAL A 422 40.24 67.71 5.05
CA VAL A 422 41.15 67.82 6.19
C VAL A 422 41.30 69.30 6.51
N ILE A 423 40.84 69.72 7.69
CA ILE A 423 41.05 71.06 8.25
C ILE A 423 42.39 71.04 8.99
N PRO A 424 43.33 71.98 8.74
CA PRO A 424 44.58 72.05 9.48
C PRO A 424 44.35 72.63 10.88
N ALA A 425 45.01 72.02 11.86
CA ALA A 425 44.98 72.44 13.26
C ALA A 425 45.60 73.83 13.44
N ILE A 426 44.95 74.62 14.29
CA ILE A 426 45.37 75.94 14.77
C ILE A 426 46.35 75.73 15.93
N GLU A 427 47.53 76.34 15.85
CA GLU A 427 48.29 76.85 17.00
C GLU A 427 48.33 78.38 16.92
#